data_AF-A0A7C5G3X3-F1
#
_entry.id   AF-A0A7C5G3X3-F1
#
_cell.length_a   1.000
_cell.length_b   1.000
_cell.length_c   1.000
_cell.angle_alpha   90.00
_cell.angle_beta   90.00
_cell.angle_gamma   90.00
#
_symmetry.space_group_name_H-M   'P 1'
#
loop_
_entity.id
_entity.type
_entity.pdbx_description
1 polymer ?
#
loop_
_entity_poly.entity_id
_entity_poly.type
_entity_poly.pdbx_seq_one_letter_code
_entity_poly.pdbx_strand_id
1 'polypeptide(L)'
;MEITRLRNGAIVAFVVAMGLLLIGGYFAVEHVPPIPKEVHGPNGVLTTGEKILRGQDVYQRYGLMDHGSIWGHGSLRGPEFSAVTLNNVGRWMREFYAQEKEPGQKFENLSRGLQAEIDGRVLQEIRENRYESETGILRLTEAQAFAFQENRKYWERELGEGNRRYGFLPNTVRTPEERENLADFFFWTAWAAGTNRPGATFSYTNNWPPDRSVGNLPTPTTFVWSIVSILALFAVLGLGVYVVHRYQF
;
A
#
# COMPACT_ATOMS: atom_id res chain seq x y z
N MET A 1 43.06 -15.01 -20.33
CA MET A 1 42.76 -15.40 -18.92
C MET A 1 42.25 -16.84 -18.93
N GLU A 2 42.69 -17.72 -18.03
CA GLU A 2 42.24 -19.12 -18.04
C GLU A 2 40.74 -19.23 -17.72
N ILE A 3 40.03 -20.10 -18.45
CA ILE A 3 38.59 -20.39 -18.25
C ILE A 3 38.27 -20.69 -16.79
N THR A 4 39.18 -21.39 -16.10
CA THR A 4 39.10 -21.70 -14.66
C THR A 4 38.90 -20.45 -13.80
N ARG A 5 39.57 -19.33 -14.11
CA ARG A 5 39.45 -18.06 -13.35
C ARG A 5 38.11 -17.39 -13.61
N LEU A 6 37.64 -17.37 -14.85
CA LEU A 6 36.32 -16.84 -15.22
C LEU A 6 35.20 -17.64 -14.55
N ARG A 7 35.27 -18.97 -14.62
CA ARG A 7 34.34 -19.88 -13.94
C ARG A 7 34.29 -19.61 -12.44
N ASN A 8 35.44 -19.54 -11.80
CA ASN A 8 35.50 -19.29 -10.36
C ASN A 8 34.92 -17.90 -10.02
N GLY A 9 35.21 -16.88 -10.83
CA GLY A 9 34.61 -15.55 -10.69
C GLY A 9 33.08 -15.57 -10.79
N ALA A 10 32.52 -16.28 -11.77
CA ALA A 10 31.07 -16.43 -11.93
C ALA A 10 30.44 -17.18 -10.74
N ILE A 11 31.09 -18.23 -10.23
CA ILE A 11 30.62 -18.96 -9.04
C ILE A 11 30.61 -18.04 -7.82
N VAL A 12 31.67 -17.27 -7.59
CA VAL A 12 31.72 -16.32 -6.46
C VAL A 12 30.61 -15.27 -6.60
N ALA A 13 30.43 -14.68 -7.79
CA ALA A 13 29.38 -13.71 -8.03
C ALA A 13 27.98 -14.27 -7.74
N PHE A 14 27.69 -15.50 -8.18
CA PHE A 14 26.43 -16.18 -7.90
C PHE A 14 26.22 -16.42 -6.40
N VAL A 15 27.22 -16.97 -5.70
CA VAL A 15 27.12 -17.28 -4.26
C VAL A 15 26.94 -16.01 -3.44
N VAL A 16 27.66 -14.94 -3.77
CA VAL A 16 27.51 -13.64 -3.10
C VAL A 16 26.12 -13.05 -3.36
N ALA A 17 25.65 -13.04 -4.60
CA ALA A 17 24.31 -12.54 -4.94
C ALA A 17 23.19 -13.33 -4.23
N MET A 18 23.30 -14.67 -4.21
CA MET A 18 22.35 -15.53 -3.51
C MET A 18 22.39 -15.30 -2.00
N GLY A 19 23.59 -15.16 -1.43
CA GLY A 19 23.76 -14.83 -0.01
C GLY A 19 23.07 -13.51 0.36
N LEU A 20 23.29 -12.46 -0.43
CA LEU A 20 22.62 -11.16 -0.23
C LEU A 20 21.10 -11.26 -0.34
N LEU A 21 20.58 -12.03 -1.32
CA LEU A 21 19.15 -12.25 -1.50
C LEU A 21 18.52 -12.94 -0.27
N LEU A 22 19.14 -14.03 0.20
CA LEU A 22 18.62 -14.80 1.33
C LEU A 22 18.69 -14.03 2.65
N ILE A 23 19.79 -13.32 2.89
CA ILE A 23 19.95 -12.45 4.07
C ILE A 23 18.91 -11.32 4.05
N GLY A 24 18.75 -10.67 2.89
CA GLY A 24 17.73 -9.63 2.73
C GLY A 24 16.32 -10.14 2.97
N GLY A 25 15.99 -11.32 2.45
CA GLY A 25 14.71 -11.99 2.69
C GLY A 25 14.47 -12.30 4.17
N TYR A 26 15.47 -12.84 4.87
CA TYR A 26 15.39 -13.15 6.29
C TYR A 26 15.02 -11.91 7.13
N PHE A 27 15.68 -10.78 6.90
CA PHE A 27 15.35 -9.53 7.60
C PHE A 27 13.98 -8.95 7.19
N ALA A 28 13.54 -9.15 5.94
CA ALA A 28 12.30 -8.58 5.44
C ALA A 28 11.04 -9.24 6.03
N VAL A 29 11.08 -10.53 6.35
CA VAL A 29 9.90 -11.31 6.80
C VAL A 29 9.28 -10.74 8.08
N GLU A 30 10.11 -10.30 9.03
CA GLU A 30 9.63 -9.73 10.30
C GLU A 30 9.05 -8.31 10.16
N HIS A 31 9.18 -7.71 8.97
CA HIS A 31 8.86 -6.31 8.71
C HIS A 31 7.66 -6.14 7.75
N VAL A 32 6.89 -7.19 7.48
CA VAL A 32 5.67 -7.12 6.66
C VAL A 32 4.51 -6.48 7.44
N PRO A 33 3.54 -5.80 6.78
CA PRO A 33 2.35 -5.33 7.46
C PRO A 33 1.57 -6.52 8.07
N PRO A 34 1.20 -6.47 9.36
CA PRO A 34 0.46 -7.56 9.99
C PRO A 34 -0.97 -7.61 9.47
N ILE A 35 -1.51 -8.83 9.34
CA ILE A 35 -2.96 -9.03 9.19
C ILE A 35 -3.55 -9.09 10.60
N PRO A 36 -4.41 -8.14 10.99
CA PRO A 36 -4.99 -8.15 12.33
C PRO A 36 -5.94 -9.32 12.52
N LYS A 37 -6.02 -9.86 13.74
CA LYS A 37 -7.03 -10.86 14.10
C LYS A 37 -8.43 -10.26 14.01
N GLU A 38 -8.57 -9.03 14.53
CA GLU A 38 -9.81 -8.26 14.51
C GLU A 38 -9.51 -6.78 14.25
N VAL A 39 -10.42 -6.13 13.54
CA VAL A 39 -10.43 -4.68 13.34
C VAL A 39 -11.60 -4.13 14.14
N HIS A 40 -11.30 -3.29 15.13
CA HIS A 40 -12.28 -2.70 16.03
C HIS A 40 -12.54 -1.26 15.64
N GLY A 41 -13.81 -0.88 15.59
CA GLY A 41 -14.24 0.50 15.66
C GLY A 41 -14.65 0.87 17.09
N PRO A 42 -15.10 2.11 17.30
CA PRO A 42 -15.58 2.60 18.60
C PRO A 42 -16.70 1.75 19.21
N ASN A 43 -17.55 1.16 18.37
CA ASN A 43 -18.76 0.42 18.76
C ASN A 43 -18.58 -1.11 18.71
N GLY A 44 -17.36 -1.61 18.52
CA GLY A 44 -17.06 -3.05 18.46
C GLY A 44 -16.36 -3.51 17.18
N VAL A 45 -16.41 -4.81 16.91
CA VAL A 45 -15.69 -5.44 15.78
C VAL A 45 -16.33 -5.07 14.45
N LEU A 46 -15.53 -4.56 13.50
CA LEU A 46 -15.95 -4.23 12.14
C LEU A 46 -15.66 -5.36 11.15
N THR A 47 -14.50 -6.01 11.31
CA THR A 47 -14.09 -7.18 10.50
C THR A 47 -13.03 -8.02 11.23
N THR A 48 -12.70 -9.16 10.66
CA THR A 48 -11.70 -10.10 11.17
C THR A 48 -10.62 -10.36 10.12
N GLY A 49 -9.46 -10.83 10.58
CA GLY A 49 -8.37 -11.25 9.69
C GLY A 49 -8.81 -12.36 8.72
N GLU A 50 -9.73 -13.22 9.15
CA GLU A 50 -10.29 -14.26 8.29
C GLU A 50 -11.08 -13.68 7.12
N LYS A 51 -11.92 -12.65 7.35
CA LYS A 51 -12.64 -11.96 6.27
C LYS A 51 -11.67 -11.26 5.31
N ILE A 52 -10.62 -10.61 5.82
CA ILE A 52 -9.57 -9.98 5.01
C ILE A 52 -8.90 -11.03 4.10
N LEU A 53 -8.54 -12.20 4.64
CA LEU A 53 -7.94 -13.30 3.87
C LEU A 53 -8.92 -13.88 2.85
N ARG A 54 -10.20 -14.06 3.20
CA ARG A 54 -11.23 -14.46 2.22
C ARG A 54 -11.38 -13.42 1.11
N GLY A 55 -11.22 -12.14 1.41
CA GLY A 55 -11.17 -11.06 0.42
C GLY A 55 -9.99 -11.19 -0.54
N GLN A 56 -8.82 -11.56 -0.03
CA GLN A 56 -7.66 -11.89 -0.86
C GLN A 56 -7.92 -13.10 -1.76
N ASP A 57 -8.60 -14.13 -1.26
CA ASP A 57 -8.99 -15.30 -2.07
C ASP A 57 -9.96 -14.89 -3.19
N VAL A 58 -10.92 -14.00 -2.91
CA VAL A 58 -11.82 -13.43 -3.92
C VAL A 58 -11.05 -12.64 -4.96
N TYR A 59 -10.11 -11.78 -4.54
CA TYR A 59 -9.24 -11.01 -5.44
C TYR A 59 -8.54 -11.92 -6.45
N GLN A 60 -7.99 -13.05 -5.99
CA GLN A 60 -7.31 -14.03 -6.82
C GLN A 60 -8.29 -14.81 -7.70
N ARG A 61 -9.41 -15.29 -7.15
CA ARG A 61 -10.43 -16.08 -7.86
C ARG A 61 -11.00 -15.35 -9.06
N TYR A 62 -11.22 -14.04 -8.93
CA TYR A 62 -11.76 -13.19 -9.99
C TYR A 62 -10.67 -12.59 -10.89
N GLY A 63 -9.40 -12.96 -10.72
CA GLY A 63 -8.30 -12.49 -11.57
C GLY A 63 -8.12 -10.98 -11.54
N LEU A 64 -8.40 -10.33 -10.39
CA LEU A 64 -8.45 -8.86 -10.34
C LEU A 64 -7.06 -8.21 -10.48
N MET A 65 -5.97 -8.96 -10.37
CA MET A 65 -4.62 -8.51 -10.71
C MET A 65 -4.38 -8.42 -12.23
N ASP A 66 -5.14 -9.19 -13.03
CA ASP A 66 -5.14 -9.06 -14.49
C ASP A 66 -6.05 -7.91 -14.95
N HIS A 67 -6.87 -7.38 -14.05
CA HIS A 67 -7.75 -6.26 -14.33
C HIS A 67 -7.23 -4.92 -13.76
N GLY A 68 -6.71 -4.89 -12.54
CA GLY A 68 -6.12 -3.71 -11.88
C GLY A 68 -4.87 -4.10 -11.10
N SER A 69 -4.54 -3.36 -10.05
CA SER A 69 -3.30 -3.60 -9.28
C SER A 69 -3.44 -3.40 -7.77
N ILE A 70 -2.58 -4.10 -7.01
CA ILE A 70 -2.34 -3.90 -5.58
C ILE A 70 -0.85 -3.62 -5.36
N TRP A 71 -0.55 -2.56 -4.60
CA TRP A 71 0.79 -2.07 -4.36
C TRP A 71 1.62 -1.89 -5.62
N GLY A 72 0.96 -1.44 -6.70
CA GLY A 72 1.57 -1.20 -8.01
C GLY A 72 1.86 -2.45 -8.84
N HIS A 73 1.49 -3.63 -8.34
CA HIS A 73 1.64 -4.90 -9.06
C HIS A 73 0.29 -5.33 -9.64
N GLY A 74 0.24 -5.54 -10.94
CA GLY A 74 -0.94 -5.96 -11.68
C GLY A 74 -1.06 -5.25 -13.01
N SER A 75 -2.26 -5.25 -13.57
CA SER A 75 -2.56 -4.59 -14.84
C SER A 75 -3.03 -3.14 -14.65
N LEU A 76 -3.10 -2.41 -15.77
CA LEU A 76 -3.41 -0.98 -15.79
C LEU A 76 -4.78 -0.68 -16.40
N ARG A 77 -5.65 -1.69 -16.55
CA ARG A 77 -6.99 -1.50 -17.13
C ARG A 77 -7.96 -0.92 -16.11
N GLY A 78 -7.93 -1.43 -14.90
CA GLY A 78 -8.70 -1.05 -13.74
C GLY A 78 -7.89 -0.16 -12.80
N PRO A 79 -8.44 0.15 -11.62
CA PRO A 79 -7.77 1.00 -10.66
C PRO A 79 -6.60 0.27 -9.98
N GLU A 80 -5.75 1.07 -9.33
CA GLU A 80 -4.91 0.58 -8.25
C GLU A 80 -5.78 0.56 -6.98
N PHE A 81 -6.14 -0.63 -6.50
CA PHE A 81 -7.17 -0.83 -5.47
C PHE A 81 -6.77 -0.24 -4.12
N SER A 82 -5.48 -0.31 -3.77
CA SER A 82 -4.96 0.20 -2.49
C SER A 82 -4.96 1.73 -2.45
N ALA A 83 -4.61 2.37 -3.56
CA ALA A 83 -4.51 3.81 -3.72
C ALA A 83 -5.88 4.46 -3.80
N VAL A 84 -6.81 3.88 -4.57
CA VAL A 84 -8.20 4.35 -4.59
C VAL A 84 -8.83 4.24 -3.21
N THR A 85 -8.63 3.10 -2.53
CA THR A 85 -9.17 2.90 -1.18
C THR A 85 -8.54 3.85 -0.16
N LEU A 86 -7.21 4.04 -0.19
CA LEU A 86 -6.51 4.96 0.71
C LEU A 86 -6.94 6.42 0.48
N ASN A 87 -7.07 6.85 -0.79
CA ASN A 87 -7.56 8.18 -1.11
C ASN A 87 -9.00 8.39 -0.62
N ASN A 88 -9.87 7.39 -0.83
CA ASN A 88 -11.22 7.39 -0.30
C ASN A 88 -11.22 7.48 1.24
N VAL A 89 -10.34 6.75 1.93
CA VAL A 89 -10.20 6.85 3.40
C VAL A 89 -9.91 8.29 3.81
N GLY A 90 -8.90 8.92 3.20
CA GLY A 90 -8.57 10.31 3.47
C GLY A 90 -9.72 11.29 3.19
N ARG A 91 -10.48 11.07 2.11
CA ARG A 91 -11.65 11.90 1.78
C ARG A 91 -12.77 11.72 2.81
N TRP A 92 -13.13 10.48 3.14
CA TRP A 92 -14.24 10.21 4.05
C TRP A 92 -13.95 10.63 5.49
N MET A 93 -12.70 10.54 5.95
CA MET A 93 -12.32 11.09 7.24
C MET A 93 -12.46 12.62 7.29
N ARG A 94 -12.13 13.32 6.20
CA ARG A 94 -12.35 14.78 6.10
C ARG A 94 -13.83 15.14 6.11
N GLU A 95 -14.65 14.40 5.37
CA GLU A 95 -16.09 14.62 5.38
C GLU A 95 -16.69 14.32 6.76
N PHE A 96 -16.22 13.30 7.47
CA PHE A 96 -16.63 13.01 8.84
C PHE A 96 -16.37 14.22 9.76
N TYR A 97 -15.15 14.74 9.76
CA TYR A 97 -14.81 15.90 10.59
C TYR A 97 -15.47 17.19 10.11
N ALA A 98 -15.74 17.34 8.81
CA ALA A 98 -16.51 18.46 8.29
C ALA A 98 -17.94 18.46 8.87
N GLN A 99 -18.61 17.31 8.88
CA GLN A 99 -19.93 17.17 9.48
C GLN A 99 -19.91 17.36 11.01
N GLU A 100 -18.85 16.95 11.70
CA GLU A 100 -18.67 17.18 13.14
C GLU A 100 -18.57 18.68 13.47
N LYS A 101 -17.86 19.44 12.63
CA LYS A 101 -17.56 20.86 12.86
C LYS A 101 -18.66 21.78 12.37
N GLU A 102 -19.17 21.54 11.16
CA GLU A 102 -20.24 22.31 10.52
C GLU A 102 -21.25 21.36 9.84
N PRO A 103 -22.25 20.85 10.59
CA PRO A 103 -23.24 19.92 10.07
C PRO A 103 -23.91 20.41 8.78
N GLY A 104 -23.98 19.54 7.77
CA GLY A 104 -24.56 19.83 6.46
C GLY A 104 -23.60 20.45 5.45
N GLN A 105 -22.39 20.87 5.87
CA GLN A 105 -21.37 21.38 4.95
C GLN A 105 -20.41 20.28 4.50
N LYS A 106 -20.10 20.25 3.20
CA LYS A 106 -19.02 19.40 2.69
C LYS A 106 -17.66 20.00 3.06
N PHE A 107 -16.64 19.14 3.23
CA PHE A 107 -15.28 19.58 3.51
C PHE A 107 -14.79 20.70 2.56
N GLU A 108 -15.07 20.54 1.26
CA GLU A 108 -14.66 21.48 0.20
C GLU A 108 -15.28 22.89 0.34
N ASN A 109 -16.41 23.01 1.05
CA ASN A 109 -17.15 24.27 1.23
C ASN A 109 -16.78 25.00 2.54
N LEU A 110 -15.99 24.38 3.41
CA LEU A 110 -15.57 24.98 4.66
C LEU A 110 -14.58 26.12 4.44
N SER A 111 -14.40 26.98 5.46
CA SER A 111 -13.35 27.99 5.45
C SER A 111 -11.95 27.34 5.34
N ARG A 112 -10.99 28.01 4.70
CA ARG A 112 -9.62 27.47 4.54
C ARG A 112 -8.94 27.13 5.87
N GLY A 113 -9.23 27.89 6.93
CA GLY A 113 -8.71 27.62 8.27
C GLY A 113 -9.20 26.29 8.82
N LEU A 114 -10.52 26.02 8.69
CA LEU A 114 -11.11 24.76 9.13
C LEU A 114 -10.67 23.59 8.25
N GLN A 115 -10.53 23.79 6.94
CA GLN A 115 -9.97 22.77 6.05
C GLN A 115 -8.56 22.37 6.48
N ALA A 116 -7.70 23.34 6.80
CA ALA A 116 -6.33 23.09 7.24
C ALA A 116 -6.26 22.37 8.60
N GLU A 117 -7.15 22.72 9.54
CA GLU A 117 -7.28 22.02 10.83
C GLU A 117 -7.65 20.55 10.63
N ILE A 118 -8.70 20.29 9.85
CA ILE A 118 -9.17 18.94 9.55
C ILE A 118 -8.11 18.14 8.79
N ASP A 119 -7.46 18.75 7.80
CA ASP A 119 -6.36 18.12 7.05
C ASP A 119 -5.23 17.67 7.98
N GLY A 120 -4.77 18.55 8.87
CA GLY A 120 -3.71 18.23 9.81
C GLY A 120 -4.07 17.03 10.71
N ARG A 121 -5.30 17.01 11.23
CA ARG A 121 -5.82 15.92 12.05
C ARG A 121 -5.90 14.60 11.27
N VAL A 122 -6.48 14.62 10.08
CA VAL A 122 -6.63 13.41 9.23
C VAL A 122 -5.27 12.82 8.87
N LEU A 123 -4.31 13.67 8.50
CA LEU A 123 -2.94 13.22 8.20
C LEU A 123 -2.27 12.57 9.41
N GLN A 124 -2.41 13.14 10.60
CA GLN A 124 -1.87 12.54 11.82
C GLN A 124 -2.53 11.19 12.12
N GLU A 125 -3.86 11.11 12.03
CA GLU A 125 -4.61 9.90 12.34
C GLU A 125 -4.33 8.76 11.37
N ILE A 126 -4.24 9.03 10.05
CA ILE A 126 -3.90 8.01 9.05
C ILE A 126 -2.51 7.43 9.30
N ARG A 127 -1.54 8.26 9.67
CA ARG A 127 -0.14 7.83 9.82
C ARG A 127 0.12 7.10 11.12
N GLU A 128 -0.67 7.36 12.16
CA GLU A 128 -0.49 6.73 13.47
C GLU A 128 -0.90 5.25 13.46
N ASN A 129 0.01 4.40 13.95
CA ASN A 129 -0.19 2.96 14.01
C ASN A 129 -0.93 2.56 15.29
N ARG A 130 -2.16 2.08 15.13
CA ARG A 130 -3.05 1.60 16.21
C ARG A 130 -3.21 0.08 16.22
N TYR A 131 -2.25 -0.64 15.64
CA TYR A 131 -2.20 -2.10 15.74
C TYR A 131 -1.50 -2.51 17.04
N GLU A 132 -2.18 -3.29 17.85
CA GLU A 132 -1.67 -3.87 19.09
C GLU A 132 -1.06 -5.24 18.80
N SER A 133 0.26 -5.36 18.82
CA SER A 133 0.95 -6.62 18.49
C SER A 133 0.67 -7.76 19.49
N GLU A 134 0.45 -7.43 20.77
CA GLU A 134 0.18 -8.40 21.83
C GLU A 134 -1.18 -9.09 21.65
N THR A 135 -2.22 -8.32 21.30
CA THR A 135 -3.59 -8.82 21.14
C THR A 135 -3.89 -9.21 19.68
N GLY A 136 -3.19 -8.60 18.73
CA GLY A 136 -3.45 -8.69 17.30
C GLY A 136 -4.63 -7.84 16.83
N ILE A 137 -5.05 -6.84 17.62
CA ILE A 137 -6.20 -5.98 17.32
C ILE A 137 -5.75 -4.70 16.63
N LEU A 138 -6.39 -4.33 15.53
CA LEU A 138 -6.29 -3.00 14.93
C LEU A 138 -7.45 -2.13 15.41
N ARG A 139 -7.17 -1.02 16.10
CA ARG A 139 -8.21 -0.07 16.55
C ARG A 139 -8.31 1.13 15.62
N LEU A 140 -9.48 1.32 15.02
CA LEU A 140 -9.79 2.46 14.18
C LEU A 140 -10.42 3.60 15.00
N THR A 141 -10.08 4.83 14.69
CA THR A 141 -10.80 6.03 15.19
C THR A 141 -12.24 6.06 14.65
N GLU A 142 -13.10 6.93 15.19
CA GLU A 142 -14.46 7.13 14.68
C GLU A 142 -14.46 7.49 13.18
N ALA A 143 -13.60 8.44 12.78
CA ALA A 143 -13.47 8.85 11.39
C ALA A 143 -12.95 7.71 10.49
N GLN A 144 -11.99 6.90 10.98
CA GLN A 144 -11.49 5.74 10.24
C GLN A 144 -12.55 4.63 10.11
N ALA A 145 -13.33 4.39 11.16
CA ALA A 145 -14.43 3.42 11.14
C ALA A 145 -15.56 3.87 10.19
N PHE A 146 -15.87 5.17 10.15
CA PHE A 146 -16.77 5.75 9.16
C PHE A 146 -16.23 5.55 7.74
N ALA A 147 -14.97 5.91 7.50
CA ALA A 147 -14.31 5.76 6.21
C ALA A 147 -14.21 4.29 5.74
N PHE A 148 -14.07 3.34 6.67
CA PHE A 148 -14.12 1.90 6.40
C PHE A 148 -15.48 1.50 5.82
N GLN A 149 -16.58 1.90 6.46
CA GLN A 149 -17.93 1.58 5.99
C GLN A 149 -18.24 2.24 4.65
N GLU A 150 -17.82 3.50 4.43
CA GLU A 150 -17.99 4.16 3.15
C GLU A 150 -17.17 3.52 2.02
N ASN A 151 -16.00 2.95 2.33
CA ASN A 151 -15.24 2.15 1.35
C ASN A 151 -15.92 0.81 1.02
N ARG A 152 -16.54 0.15 1.98
CA ARG A 152 -17.38 -1.05 1.70
C ARG A 152 -18.51 -0.71 0.73
N LYS A 153 -19.25 0.36 1.00
CA LYS A 153 -20.33 0.83 0.11
C LYS A 153 -19.80 1.20 -1.29
N TYR A 154 -18.64 1.87 -1.34
CA TYR A 154 -17.99 2.19 -2.60
C TYR A 154 -17.72 0.92 -3.41
N TRP A 155 -16.98 -0.04 -2.86
CA TRP A 155 -16.62 -1.26 -3.60
C TRP A 155 -17.80 -2.20 -3.89
N GLU A 156 -18.82 -2.24 -3.03
CA GLU A 156 -20.08 -2.93 -3.31
C GLU A 156 -20.71 -2.40 -4.60
N ARG A 157 -20.83 -1.07 -4.73
CA ARG A 157 -21.36 -0.44 -5.94
C ARG A 157 -20.47 -0.69 -7.15
N GLU A 158 -19.16 -0.41 -7.04
CA GLU A 158 -18.24 -0.51 -8.18
C GLU A 158 -18.18 -1.93 -8.77
N LEU A 159 -18.28 -2.96 -7.93
CA LEU A 159 -18.16 -4.37 -8.33
C LEU A 159 -19.51 -5.06 -8.58
N GLY A 160 -20.58 -4.56 -7.95
CA GLY A 160 -21.95 -5.07 -8.09
C GLY A 160 -22.70 -4.42 -9.25
N GLU A 161 -22.73 -3.10 -9.32
CA GLU A 161 -23.39 -2.36 -10.41
C GLU A 161 -22.48 -2.23 -11.65
N GLY A 162 -21.17 -2.33 -11.43
CA GLY A 162 -20.15 -2.13 -12.46
C GLY A 162 -19.74 -0.66 -12.60
N ASN A 163 -18.63 -0.44 -13.29
CA ASN A 163 -18.09 0.87 -13.59
C ASN A 163 -17.38 0.84 -14.93
N ARG A 164 -17.96 1.50 -15.94
CA ARG A 164 -17.40 1.59 -17.29
C ARG A 164 -16.03 2.25 -17.34
N ARG A 165 -15.75 3.24 -16.49
CA ARG A 165 -14.45 3.92 -16.42
C ARG A 165 -13.33 2.94 -16.08
N TYR A 166 -13.62 2.01 -15.18
CA TYR A 166 -12.68 0.98 -14.76
C TYR A 166 -12.89 -0.36 -15.47
N GLY A 167 -13.82 -0.44 -16.43
CA GLY A 167 -14.12 -1.68 -17.15
C GLY A 167 -14.76 -2.78 -16.29
N PHE A 168 -15.32 -2.46 -15.13
CA PHE A 168 -16.12 -3.41 -14.35
C PHE A 168 -17.51 -3.56 -14.99
N LEU A 169 -17.89 -4.81 -15.27
CA LEU A 169 -19.25 -5.16 -15.68
C LEU A 169 -20.15 -5.30 -14.44
N PRO A 170 -21.47 -5.21 -14.57
CA PRO A 170 -22.38 -5.54 -13.48
C PRO A 170 -22.11 -6.96 -12.97
N ASN A 171 -22.06 -7.12 -11.66
CA ASN A 171 -21.72 -8.36 -10.95
C ASN A 171 -20.36 -8.94 -11.37
N THR A 172 -19.35 -8.08 -11.57
CA THR A 172 -17.96 -8.50 -11.78
C THR A 172 -17.52 -9.46 -10.67
N VAL A 173 -17.88 -9.14 -9.42
CA VAL A 173 -17.87 -10.07 -8.30
C VAL A 173 -19.32 -10.42 -7.97
N ARG A 174 -19.65 -11.72 -7.95
CA ARG A 174 -21.04 -12.18 -8.06
C ARG A 174 -21.87 -11.91 -6.80
N THR A 175 -21.34 -12.24 -5.63
CA THR A 175 -22.11 -12.21 -4.38
C THR A 175 -21.80 -10.97 -3.54
N PRO A 176 -22.78 -10.40 -2.80
CA PRO A 176 -22.53 -9.31 -1.88
C PRO A 176 -21.49 -9.65 -0.80
N GLU A 177 -21.49 -10.89 -0.29
CA GLU A 177 -20.52 -11.33 0.71
C GLU A 177 -19.08 -11.32 0.18
N GLU A 178 -18.85 -11.79 -1.06
CA GLU A 178 -17.54 -11.73 -1.69
C GLU A 178 -17.08 -10.27 -1.90
N ARG A 179 -18.00 -9.38 -2.26
CA ARG A 179 -17.71 -7.94 -2.42
C ARG A 179 -17.37 -7.26 -1.09
N GLU A 180 -18.07 -7.60 -0.01
CA GLU A 180 -17.75 -7.12 1.34
C GLU A 180 -16.36 -7.58 1.77
N ASN A 181 -16.07 -8.88 1.66
CA ASN A 181 -14.75 -9.43 2.04
C ASN A 181 -13.62 -8.80 1.20
N LEU A 182 -13.86 -8.59 -0.09
CA LEU A 182 -12.89 -7.95 -0.98
C LEU A 182 -12.66 -6.48 -0.62
N ALA A 183 -13.70 -5.74 -0.22
CA ALA A 183 -13.57 -4.38 0.28
C ALA A 183 -12.74 -4.33 1.59
N ASP A 184 -12.88 -5.32 2.48
CA ASP A 184 -12.06 -5.44 3.69
C ASP A 184 -10.59 -5.67 3.37
N PHE A 185 -10.32 -6.52 2.37
CA PHE A 185 -8.97 -6.74 1.87
C PHE A 185 -8.37 -5.46 1.29
N PHE A 186 -9.09 -4.74 0.44
CA PHE A 186 -8.63 -3.45 -0.10
C PHE A 186 -8.41 -2.39 0.98
N PHE A 187 -9.24 -2.39 2.02
CA PHE A 187 -9.02 -1.51 3.17
C PHE A 187 -7.73 -1.86 3.91
N TRP A 188 -7.45 -3.15 4.12
CA TRP A 188 -6.20 -3.58 4.75
C TRP A 188 -4.97 -3.18 3.92
N THR A 189 -5.02 -3.33 2.59
CA THR A 189 -3.89 -2.90 1.73
C THR A 189 -3.70 -1.39 1.75
N ALA A 190 -4.78 -0.61 1.83
CA ALA A 190 -4.75 0.84 2.02
C ALA A 190 -4.21 1.24 3.40
N TRP A 191 -4.65 0.57 4.47
CA TRP A 191 -4.15 0.80 5.83
C TRP A 191 -2.64 0.60 5.90
N ALA A 192 -2.12 -0.50 5.35
CA ALA A 192 -0.68 -0.76 5.28
C ALA A 192 0.06 0.33 4.50
N ALA A 193 -0.56 0.87 3.45
CA ALA A 193 0.02 1.90 2.60
C ALA A 193 0.04 3.31 3.23
N GLY A 194 -0.90 3.61 4.14
CA GLY A 194 -1.00 4.91 4.82
C GLY A 194 -0.36 4.96 6.22
N THR A 195 -0.27 3.82 6.91
CA THR A 195 0.11 3.76 8.33
C THR A 195 1.62 3.58 8.50
N ASN A 196 2.25 4.39 9.36
CA ASN A 196 3.67 4.26 9.67
C ASN A 196 4.01 2.90 10.29
N ARG A 197 5.21 2.39 9.99
CA ARG A 197 5.76 1.24 10.73
C ARG A 197 6.01 1.64 12.20
N PRO A 198 5.96 0.69 13.14
CA PRO A 198 6.34 0.96 14.53
C PRO A 198 7.72 1.62 14.61
N GLY A 199 7.82 2.77 15.27
CA GLY A 199 9.06 3.53 15.43
C GLY A 199 9.59 4.24 14.16
N ALA A 200 8.86 4.17 13.03
CA ALA A 200 9.27 4.81 11.79
C ALA A 200 8.40 6.02 11.44
N THR A 201 8.89 6.86 10.52
CA THR A 201 8.17 8.02 9.98
C THR A 201 7.58 7.75 8.58
N PHE A 202 7.68 6.52 8.09
CA PHE A 202 7.19 6.08 6.78
C PHE A 202 6.31 4.82 6.90
N SER A 203 5.41 4.63 5.93
CA SER A 203 4.44 3.54 5.95
C SER A 203 5.04 2.16 5.65
N TYR A 204 4.27 1.08 5.84
CA TYR A 204 4.74 -0.28 5.53
C TYR A 204 5.19 -0.43 4.07
N THR A 205 4.63 0.36 3.15
CA THR A 205 4.96 0.39 1.73
C THR A 205 5.96 1.49 1.35
N ASN A 206 6.67 2.07 2.32
CA ASN A 206 7.63 3.16 2.12
C ASN A 206 6.98 4.43 1.52
N ASN A 207 5.82 4.84 2.05
CA ASN A 207 5.03 5.99 1.59
C ASN A 207 4.54 5.88 0.14
N TRP A 208 4.43 4.66 -0.39
CA TRP A 208 3.70 4.39 -1.61
C TRP A 208 2.23 4.10 -1.26
N PRO A 209 1.21 4.54 -2.03
CA PRO A 209 1.28 5.29 -3.28
C PRO A 209 1.53 6.78 -3.06
N PRO A 210 2.02 7.52 -4.08
CA PRO A 210 2.19 8.97 -3.97
C PRO A 210 0.82 9.67 -3.87
N ASP A 211 0.47 10.11 -2.68
CA ASP A 211 -0.76 10.87 -2.42
C ASP A 211 -0.54 11.82 -1.24
N ARG A 212 -0.45 13.13 -1.54
CA ARG A 212 -0.23 14.18 -0.54
C ARG A 212 -1.42 14.32 0.42
N SER A 213 -2.63 14.00 -0.03
CA SER A 213 -3.84 14.13 0.79
C SER A 213 -3.89 13.12 1.95
N VAL A 214 -3.06 12.08 1.90
CA VAL A 214 -2.90 11.08 2.98
C VAL A 214 -1.48 11.11 3.56
N GLY A 215 -0.69 12.12 3.21
CA GLY A 215 0.65 12.36 3.76
C GLY A 215 1.75 11.51 3.13
N ASN A 216 1.45 10.79 2.05
CA ASN A 216 2.44 9.98 1.35
C ASN A 216 3.31 10.84 0.46
N LEU A 217 4.56 11.01 0.90
CA LEU A 217 5.64 11.68 0.19
C LEU A 217 6.87 10.77 0.14
N PRO A 218 7.68 10.83 -0.93
CA PRO A 218 8.93 10.07 -1.00
C PRO A 218 9.83 10.35 0.21
N THR A 219 10.40 9.28 0.77
CA THR A 219 11.31 9.40 1.92
C THR A 219 12.66 9.98 1.50
N PRO A 220 13.41 10.65 2.38
CA PRO A 220 14.78 11.09 2.08
C PRO A 220 15.68 9.93 1.62
N THR A 221 15.52 8.76 2.23
CA THR A 221 16.25 7.53 1.86
C THR A 221 15.96 7.07 0.45
N THR A 222 14.73 7.27 -0.06
CA THR A 222 14.38 6.98 -1.46
C THR A 222 15.28 7.79 -2.41
N PHE A 223 15.43 9.10 -2.18
CA PHE A 223 16.28 9.95 -3.02
C PHE A 223 17.76 9.56 -2.94
N VAL A 224 18.28 9.29 -1.74
CA VAL A 224 19.68 8.89 -1.54
C VAL A 224 20.00 7.63 -2.36
N TRP A 225 19.20 6.57 -2.21
CA TRP A 225 19.46 5.31 -2.89
C TRP A 225 19.21 5.38 -4.41
N SER A 226 18.30 6.24 -4.89
CA SER A 226 18.16 6.51 -6.33
C SER A 226 19.39 7.19 -6.93
N ILE A 227 20.00 8.14 -6.22
CA ILE A 227 21.22 8.81 -6.70
C ILE A 227 22.40 7.83 -6.66
N VAL A 228 22.56 7.09 -5.55
CA VAL A 228 23.62 6.08 -5.40
C VAL A 228 23.52 5.02 -6.50
N SER A 229 22.32 4.56 -6.87
CA SER A 229 22.17 3.54 -7.91
C SER A 229 22.57 4.04 -9.30
N ILE A 230 22.26 5.31 -9.63
CA ILE A 230 22.69 5.94 -10.90
C ILE A 230 24.22 6.06 -10.95
N LEU A 231 24.85 6.51 -9.85
CA LEU A 231 26.30 6.61 -9.77
C LEU A 231 26.98 5.24 -9.86
N ALA A 232 26.42 4.23 -9.18
CA ALA A 232 26.90 2.86 -9.25
C ALA A 232 26.78 2.29 -10.67
N LEU A 233 25.68 2.57 -11.38
CA LEU A 233 25.52 2.20 -12.79
C LEU A 233 26.64 2.78 -13.66
N PHE A 234 26.93 4.08 -13.53
CA PHE A 234 28.02 4.71 -14.29
C PHE A 234 29.40 4.12 -13.96
N ALA A 235 29.67 3.87 -12.68
CA ALA A 235 30.91 3.23 -12.25
C ALA A 235 31.07 1.82 -12.84
N VAL A 236 30.01 1.00 -12.80
CA VAL A 236 30.02 -0.37 -13.33
C VAL A 236 30.14 -0.38 -14.85
N LEU A 237 29.43 0.49 -15.57
CA LEU A 237 29.54 0.61 -17.03
C LEU A 237 30.96 1.05 -17.44
N GLY A 238 31.51 2.07 -16.78
CA GLY A 238 32.88 2.53 -17.03
C GLY A 238 33.92 1.45 -16.77
N LEU A 239 33.79 0.72 -15.65
CA LEU A 239 34.65 -0.41 -15.33
C LEU A 239 34.52 -1.54 -16.36
N GLY A 240 33.29 -1.85 -16.80
CA GLY A 240 33.02 -2.83 -17.84
C GLY A 240 33.74 -2.48 -19.15
N VAL A 241 33.59 -1.24 -19.62
CA VAL A 241 34.29 -0.74 -20.81
C VAL A 241 35.80 -0.84 -20.63
N TYR A 242 36.34 -0.40 -19.49
CA TYR A 242 37.77 -0.47 -19.21
C TYR A 242 38.29 -1.92 -19.25
N VAL A 243 37.62 -2.85 -18.57
CA VAL A 243 38.04 -4.26 -18.50
C VAL A 243 38.02 -4.89 -19.89
N VAL A 244 36.95 -4.68 -20.67
CA VAL A 244 36.85 -5.24 -22.03
C VAL A 244 38.01 -4.74 -22.91
N HIS A 245 38.29 -3.44 -22.92
CA HIS A 245 39.35 -2.88 -23.76
C HIS A 245 40.76 -3.26 -23.26
N ARG A 246 40.99 -3.25 -21.94
CA ARG A 246 42.30 -3.53 -21.34
C ARG A 246 42.73 -4.99 -21.49
N TYR A 247 41.77 -5.91 -21.40
CA TYR A 247 42.02 -7.35 -21.44
C TYR A 247 41.66 -7.98 -22.79
N GLN A 248 41.20 -7.18 -23.76
CA GLN A 248 40.81 -7.60 -25.11
C GLN A 248 39.87 -8.81 -25.11
N PHE A 249 38.77 -8.66 -24.36
CA PHE A 249 37.62 -9.54 -24.53
C PHE A 249 36.94 -9.31 -25.88
#